data_AF-A0A4U1JDY9-F1
#
_entry.id   AF-A0A4U1JDY9-F1
#
_cell.length_a   1.000
_cell.length_b   1.000
_cell.length_c   1.000
_cell.angle_alpha   90.00
_cell.angle_beta   90.00
_cell.angle_gamma   90.00
#
_symmetry.space_group_name_H-M   'P 1'
#
loop_
_entity.id
_entity.type
_entity.pdbx_description
1 polymer ?
#
loop_
_entity_poly.entity_id
_entity_poly.type
_entity_poly.pdbx_seq_one_letter_code
_entity_poly.pdbx_strand_id
1 'polypeptide(L)'
;MVHEVAARKKPDAGADEPEGAGSPLLRALGERVRERRRAAGLTLRDLGVASGVSERFLVLVEGGKANVSVVRLDAIARALDTSASALLADAPTEAPRAAAKGPLVALLGLRGAGKTTLGSRAAARLGLPFVELDSLVATRAGMSLTEIFEMHGTAYFRRLEREELARLVARGDRGIVATSGSLVTDHETFELLRREAVTVWLRARPEDHFQRVIDQGDARPMASRPAAMEELRAILRARRALYERAAHILDTSALGLERSIDRLVKIIHAASRGRLPPPPVG
;
A
#
# COMPACT_ATOMS: atom_id res chain seq x y z
N MET A 1 41.42 -1.38 -44.38
CA MET A 1 41.41 -1.11 -42.93
C MET A 1 39.96 -0.81 -42.55
N VAL A 2 39.12 -1.83 -42.40
CA VAL A 2 38.53 -2.28 -41.11
C VAL A 2 38.37 -1.19 -40.05
N HIS A 3 37.13 -0.79 -39.73
CA HIS A 3 36.71 -0.28 -38.42
C HIS A 3 35.21 -0.59 -38.21
N GLU A 4 34.99 -1.83 -37.78
CA GLU A 4 34.09 -2.31 -36.73
C GLU A 4 32.91 -1.43 -36.27
N VAL A 5 31.70 -1.91 -36.54
CA VAL A 5 30.43 -1.43 -35.98
C VAL A 5 30.25 -2.02 -34.59
N ALA A 6 30.58 -1.27 -33.54
CA ALA A 6 30.34 -1.65 -32.16
C ALA A 6 28.86 -1.46 -31.78
N ALA A 7 28.16 -2.59 -31.56
CA ALA A 7 26.81 -2.62 -31.01
C ALA A 7 26.79 -2.02 -29.59
N ARG A 8 26.08 -0.90 -29.40
CA ARG A 8 25.82 -0.32 -28.09
C ARG A 8 24.74 -1.11 -27.36
N LYS A 9 25.17 -1.82 -26.32
CA LYS A 9 24.37 -2.53 -25.30
C LYS A 9 23.44 -1.54 -24.58
N LYS A 10 22.12 -1.80 -24.61
CA LYS A 10 21.13 -1.09 -23.76
C LYS A 10 21.45 -1.34 -22.28
N PRO A 11 21.50 -0.31 -21.41
CA PRO A 11 21.58 -0.53 -19.98
C PRO A 11 20.20 -0.93 -19.45
N ASP A 12 20.17 -2.09 -18.81
CA ASP A 12 19.07 -2.60 -17.98
C ASP A 12 19.12 -1.82 -16.65
N ALA A 13 18.08 -1.04 -16.34
CA ALA A 13 17.96 -0.27 -15.12
C ALA A 13 16.61 -0.58 -14.46
N GLY A 14 16.48 -1.82 -13.98
CA GLY A 14 15.54 -2.16 -12.93
C GLY A 14 16.00 -1.52 -11.62
N ALA A 15 15.19 -0.60 -11.12
CA ALA A 15 15.44 0.17 -9.91
C ALA A 15 15.52 -0.70 -8.65
N ASP A 16 16.47 -0.35 -7.78
CA ASP A 16 16.61 -0.82 -6.40
C ASP A 16 15.29 -0.61 -5.61
N GLU A 17 14.66 -1.70 -5.20
CA GLU A 17 13.71 -1.72 -4.09
C GLU A 17 14.46 -1.99 -2.78
N PRO A 18 14.18 -1.29 -1.67
CA PRO A 18 14.92 -1.44 -0.43
C PRO A 18 14.66 -2.81 0.23
N GLU A 19 15.75 -3.53 0.53
CA GLU A 19 15.75 -4.77 1.30
C GLU A 19 15.09 -4.58 2.68
N GLY A 20 14.02 -5.33 2.97
CA GLY A 20 13.53 -5.46 4.35
C GLY A 20 12.11 -5.96 4.56
N ALA A 21 11.20 -5.82 3.59
CA ALA A 21 9.85 -6.36 3.69
C ALA A 21 9.45 -7.04 2.37
N GLY A 22 9.82 -8.32 2.22
CA GLY A 22 9.44 -9.11 1.04
C GLY A 22 7.92 -9.10 0.83
N SER A 23 7.51 -8.91 -0.43
CA SER A 23 6.10 -8.90 -0.83
C SER A 23 5.35 -10.12 -0.28
N PRO A 24 4.16 -9.95 0.37
CA PRO A 24 3.35 -11.07 0.85
C PRO A 24 3.04 -12.10 -0.24
N LEU A 25 2.83 -11.62 -1.47
CA LEU A 25 2.64 -12.47 -2.65
C LEU A 25 3.88 -13.32 -2.94
N LEU A 26 5.07 -12.71 -2.92
CA LEU A 26 6.33 -13.42 -3.19
C LEU A 26 6.65 -14.45 -2.09
N ARG A 27 6.37 -14.13 -0.82
CA ARG A 27 6.51 -15.08 0.30
C ARG A 27 5.60 -16.29 0.11
N ALA A 28 4.31 -16.06 -0.14
CA ALA A 28 3.36 -17.15 -0.33
C ALA A 28 3.67 -17.97 -1.60
N LEU A 29 4.13 -17.33 -2.67
CA LEU A 29 4.64 -18.02 -3.85
C LEU A 29 5.83 -18.92 -3.49
N GLY A 30 6.81 -18.38 -2.76
CA GLY A 30 8.01 -19.12 -2.33
C GLY A 30 7.69 -20.32 -1.46
N GLU A 31 6.76 -20.18 -0.51
CA GLU A 31 6.27 -21.27 0.34
C GLU A 31 5.65 -22.40 -0.49
N ARG A 32 4.78 -22.08 -1.45
CA ARG A 32 4.13 -23.07 -2.32
C ARG A 32 5.10 -23.78 -3.25
N VAL A 33 6.06 -23.05 -3.83
CA VAL A 33 7.14 -23.65 -4.63
C VAL A 33 7.92 -24.65 -3.78
N ARG A 34 8.29 -24.27 -2.55
CA ARG A 34 9.01 -25.12 -1.61
C ARG A 34 8.22 -26.36 -1.20
N GLU A 35 6.93 -26.21 -0.88
CA GLU A 35 6.05 -27.30 -0.48
C GLU A 35 5.86 -28.31 -1.59
N ARG A 36 5.54 -27.86 -2.82
CA ARG A 36 5.38 -28.74 -3.98
C ARG A 36 6.67 -29.44 -4.34
N ARG A 37 7.80 -28.73 -4.32
CA ARG A 37 9.11 -29.33 -4.56
C ARG A 37 9.41 -30.45 -3.56
N ARG A 38 9.14 -30.22 -2.27
CA ARG A 38 9.33 -31.23 -1.22
C ARG A 38 8.36 -32.41 -1.36
N ALA A 39 7.10 -32.16 -1.71
CA ALA A 39 6.11 -33.20 -1.96
C ALA A 39 6.50 -34.07 -3.17
N ALA A 40 7.13 -33.47 -4.19
CA ALA A 40 7.68 -34.18 -5.34
C ALA A 40 9.04 -34.85 -5.07
N GLY A 41 9.59 -34.75 -3.86
CA GLY A 41 10.89 -35.34 -3.50
C GLY A 41 12.10 -34.70 -4.18
N LEU A 42 11.95 -33.52 -4.78
CA LEU A 42 12.99 -32.85 -5.56
C LEU A 42 13.92 -32.01 -4.67
N THR A 43 15.23 -32.05 -4.93
CA THR A 43 16.15 -31.04 -4.38
C THR A 43 16.04 -29.72 -5.16
N LEU A 44 16.59 -28.63 -4.63
CA LEU A 44 16.65 -27.35 -5.36
C LEU A 44 17.45 -27.47 -6.66
N ARG A 45 18.49 -28.32 -6.66
CA ARG A 45 19.27 -28.65 -7.84
C ARG A 45 18.42 -29.37 -8.89
N ASP A 46 17.62 -30.36 -8.48
CA ASP A 46 16.76 -31.12 -9.40
C ASP A 46 15.70 -30.21 -10.04
N LEU A 47 15.08 -29.34 -9.23
CA LEU A 47 14.14 -28.34 -9.74
C LEU A 47 14.83 -27.36 -10.69
N GLY A 48 16.08 -26.97 -10.41
CA GLY A 48 16.84 -26.08 -11.28
C GLY A 48 17.13 -26.68 -12.66
N VAL A 49 17.49 -27.97 -12.68
CA VAL A 49 17.69 -28.73 -13.93
C VAL A 49 16.37 -28.84 -14.70
N ALA A 50 15.27 -29.20 -14.03
CA ALA A 50 13.97 -29.40 -14.68
C ALA A 50 13.32 -28.10 -15.19
N SER A 51 13.53 -26.97 -14.50
CA SER A 51 12.93 -25.68 -14.86
C SER A 51 13.84 -24.78 -15.71
N GLY A 52 15.12 -25.11 -15.85
CA GLY A 52 16.11 -24.24 -16.49
C GLY A 52 16.44 -22.97 -15.69
N VAL A 53 16.11 -22.96 -14.39
CA VAL A 53 16.35 -21.83 -13.48
C VAL A 53 17.51 -22.15 -12.55
N SER A 54 18.42 -21.20 -12.35
CA SER A 54 19.58 -21.43 -11.47
C SER A 54 19.16 -21.72 -10.02
N GLU A 55 19.88 -22.62 -9.36
CA GLU A 55 19.65 -22.98 -7.95
C GLU A 55 19.68 -21.74 -7.03
N ARG A 56 20.64 -20.82 -7.24
CA ARG A 56 20.74 -19.56 -6.49
C ARG A 56 19.47 -18.71 -6.63
N PHE A 57 18.85 -18.68 -7.80
CA PHE A 57 17.61 -17.95 -8.02
C PHE A 57 16.42 -18.67 -7.37
N LEU A 58 16.38 -20.02 -7.40
CA LEU A 58 15.35 -20.80 -6.72
C LEU A 58 15.39 -20.62 -5.19
N VAL A 59 16.57 -20.47 -4.60
CA VAL A 59 16.72 -20.10 -3.16
C VAL A 59 16.04 -18.76 -2.88
N LEU A 60 16.21 -17.77 -3.76
CA LEU A 60 15.56 -16.46 -3.61
C LEU A 60 14.04 -16.54 -3.85
N VAL A 61 13.58 -17.39 -4.77
CA VAL A 61 12.16 -17.65 -5.02
C VAL A 61 11.51 -18.29 -3.78
N GLU A 62 12.05 -19.39 -3.27
CA GLU A 62 11.52 -20.06 -2.07
C GLU A 62 11.62 -19.20 -0.82
N GLY A 63 12.60 -18.30 -0.76
CA GLY A 63 12.74 -17.29 0.30
C GLY A 63 11.80 -16.10 0.16
N GLY A 64 11.00 -16.01 -0.91
CA GLY A 64 10.09 -14.91 -1.18
C GLY A 64 10.78 -13.56 -1.48
N LYS A 65 12.01 -13.61 -1.99
CA LYS A 65 12.86 -12.44 -2.27
C LYS A 65 13.08 -12.19 -3.77
N ALA A 66 12.72 -13.14 -4.64
CA ALA A 66 12.89 -13.01 -6.09
C ALA A 66 11.61 -12.52 -6.77
N ASN A 67 11.73 -11.42 -7.53
CA ASN A 67 10.73 -11.06 -8.52
C ASN A 67 10.93 -11.97 -9.75
N VAL A 68 10.03 -12.95 -9.93
CA VAL A 68 10.12 -13.95 -11.00
C VAL A 68 9.32 -13.51 -12.23
N SER A 69 9.93 -13.55 -13.41
CA SER A 69 9.20 -13.29 -14.65
C SER A 69 8.15 -14.38 -14.90
N VAL A 70 7.03 -14.04 -15.53
CA VAL A 70 5.95 -14.99 -15.83
C VAL A 70 6.46 -16.21 -16.60
N VAL A 71 7.41 -16.02 -17.51
CA VAL A 71 8.03 -17.11 -18.29
C VAL A 71 8.82 -18.08 -17.39
N ARG A 72 9.58 -17.56 -16.42
CA ARG A 72 10.32 -18.41 -15.47
C ARG A 72 9.40 -19.07 -14.45
N LEU A 73 8.35 -18.37 -14.02
CA LEU A 73 7.34 -18.91 -13.13
C LEU A 73 6.62 -20.09 -13.79
N ASP A 74 6.25 -19.96 -15.07
CA ASP A 74 5.66 -21.05 -15.85
C ASP A 74 6.60 -22.25 -16.00
N ALA A 75 7.90 -22.02 -16.22
CA ALA A 75 8.88 -23.09 -16.27
C ALA A 75 9.03 -23.84 -14.94
N ILE A 76 9.05 -23.11 -13.82
CA ILE A 76 9.05 -23.70 -12.46
C ILE A 76 7.76 -24.48 -12.22
N ALA A 77 6.61 -23.92 -12.62
CA ALA A 77 5.31 -24.57 -12.46
C ALA A 77 5.24 -25.90 -13.21
N ARG A 78 5.64 -25.92 -14.48
CA ARG A 78 5.70 -27.14 -15.30
C ARG A 78 6.63 -28.20 -14.70
N ALA A 79 7.79 -27.78 -14.19
CA ALA A 79 8.72 -28.69 -13.51
C ALA A 79 8.16 -29.29 -12.22
N LEU A 80 7.16 -28.64 -11.60
CA LEU A 80 6.46 -29.09 -10.39
C LEU A 80 5.09 -29.72 -10.68
N ASP A 81 4.82 -30.07 -11.94
CA ASP A 81 3.56 -30.64 -12.41
C ASP A 81 2.33 -29.81 -11.96
N THR A 82 2.42 -28.49 -12.14
CA THR A 82 1.37 -27.53 -11.78
C THR A 82 1.31 -26.38 -12.78
N SER A 83 0.29 -25.52 -12.68
CA SER A 83 0.22 -24.28 -13.45
C SER A 83 0.82 -23.10 -12.69
N ALA A 84 1.28 -22.09 -13.43
CA ALA A 84 1.69 -20.80 -12.85
C ALA A 84 0.54 -20.17 -12.06
N SER A 85 -0.70 -20.31 -12.54
CA SER A 85 -1.88 -19.84 -11.84
C SER A 85 -2.08 -20.54 -10.49
N ALA A 86 -1.81 -21.84 -10.36
CA ALA A 86 -1.94 -22.56 -9.10
C ALA A 86 -0.82 -22.22 -8.09
N LEU A 87 0.38 -21.89 -8.57
CA LEU A 87 1.45 -21.34 -7.73
C LEU A 87 1.15 -19.91 -7.25
N LEU A 88 0.26 -19.20 -7.93
CA LEU A 88 -0.22 -17.87 -7.56
C LEU A 88 -1.57 -17.91 -6.81
N ALA A 89 -2.39 -18.92 -7.03
CA ALA A 89 -3.72 -19.13 -6.45
C ALA A 89 -3.62 -19.32 -4.94
N ASP A 90 -4.17 -18.36 -4.21
CA ASP A 90 -4.04 -18.21 -2.75
C ASP A 90 -2.61 -17.95 -2.28
N ALA A 91 -2.01 -16.84 -2.76
CA ALA A 91 -1.39 -16.00 -1.73
C ALA A 91 -2.51 -15.68 -0.76
N PRO A 92 -2.28 -15.51 0.55
CA PRO A 92 -3.29 -14.91 1.39
C PRO A 92 -3.49 -13.45 0.92
N THR A 93 -4.20 -13.24 -0.19
CA THR A 93 -5.36 -12.38 -0.16
C THR A 93 -6.14 -12.95 0.99
N GLU A 94 -6.02 -12.32 2.16
CA GLU A 94 -6.84 -12.65 3.32
C GLU A 94 -8.23 -12.93 2.77
N ALA A 95 -8.64 -14.21 2.76
CA ALA A 95 -10.00 -14.57 2.41
C ALA A 95 -10.85 -13.63 3.25
N PRO A 96 -11.77 -12.83 2.67
CA PRO A 96 -12.44 -11.77 3.40
C PRO A 96 -13.14 -12.43 4.58
N ARG A 97 -12.48 -12.34 5.75
CA ARG A 97 -12.99 -12.83 7.01
C ARG A 97 -14.32 -12.12 7.14
N ALA A 98 -15.43 -12.86 7.07
CA ALA A 98 -16.77 -12.30 6.89
C ALA A 98 -16.87 -10.96 7.62
N ALA A 99 -16.87 -9.87 6.86
CA ALA A 99 -16.44 -8.60 7.41
C ALA A 99 -17.44 -8.21 8.50
N ALA A 100 -16.94 -8.08 9.73
CA ALA A 100 -17.78 -7.68 10.84
C ALA A 100 -18.43 -6.35 10.47
N LYS A 101 -19.75 -6.23 10.57
CA LYS A 101 -20.42 -4.94 10.35
C LYS A 101 -19.99 -3.96 11.43
N GLY A 102 -19.76 -2.70 11.04
CA GLY A 102 -19.31 -1.69 11.98
C GLY A 102 -18.69 -0.47 11.30
N PRO A 103 -18.28 0.53 12.09
CA PRO A 103 -17.80 1.79 11.55
C PRO A 103 -16.46 1.62 10.83
N LEU A 104 -16.35 2.26 9.67
CA LEU A 104 -15.09 2.45 8.98
C LEU A 104 -14.24 3.48 9.75
N VAL A 105 -12.93 3.25 9.85
CA VAL A 105 -11.99 4.23 10.40
C VAL A 105 -11.11 4.78 9.29
N ALA A 106 -11.16 6.10 9.08
CA ALA A 106 -10.46 6.76 7.99
C ALA A 106 -9.22 7.53 8.49
N LEU A 107 -8.06 7.19 7.93
CA LEU A 107 -6.78 7.82 8.26
C LEU A 107 -6.49 8.97 7.28
N LEU A 108 -6.46 10.19 7.82
CA LEU A 108 -6.17 11.42 7.09
C LEU A 108 -4.73 11.87 7.32
N GLY A 109 -4.15 12.52 6.33
CA GLY A 109 -2.84 13.19 6.44
C GLY A 109 -2.05 13.13 5.15
N LEU A 110 -1.02 13.96 5.03
CA LEU A 110 -0.13 13.95 3.86
C LEU A 110 0.68 12.65 3.75
N ARG A 111 1.33 12.46 2.60
CA ARG A 111 2.37 11.44 2.44
C ARG A 111 3.41 11.60 3.55
N GLY A 112 3.95 10.50 4.07
CA GLY A 112 4.85 10.52 5.25
C GLY A 112 4.14 10.63 6.61
N ALA A 113 2.83 10.86 6.68
CA ALA A 113 2.08 10.86 7.95
C ALA A 113 2.05 9.48 8.65
N GLY A 114 2.39 8.41 7.93
CA GLY A 114 2.35 7.04 8.44
C GLY A 114 1.01 6.30 8.25
N LYS A 115 0.11 6.78 7.39
CA LYS A 115 -1.21 6.15 7.13
C LYS A 115 -1.11 4.65 6.82
N THR A 116 -0.27 4.28 5.86
CA THR A 116 -0.09 2.89 5.43
C THR A 116 0.53 2.04 6.55
N THR A 117 1.59 2.54 7.19
CA THR A 117 2.30 1.81 8.26
C THR A 117 1.45 1.62 9.52
N LEU A 118 0.80 2.69 10.02
CA LEU A 118 -0.04 2.60 11.21
C LEU A 118 -1.33 1.83 10.91
N GLY A 119 -1.95 2.10 9.76
CA GLY A 119 -3.21 1.46 9.35
C GLY A 119 -3.07 -0.05 9.19
N SER A 120 -2.08 -0.51 8.41
CA SER A 120 -1.82 -1.95 8.22
C SER A 120 -1.49 -2.67 9.52
N ARG A 121 -0.65 -2.08 10.39
CA ARG A 121 -0.30 -2.70 11.68
C ARG A 121 -1.47 -2.71 12.67
N ALA A 122 -2.26 -1.65 12.73
CA ALA A 122 -3.47 -1.61 13.57
C ALA A 122 -4.51 -2.61 13.07
N ALA A 123 -4.72 -2.70 11.76
CA ALA A 123 -5.61 -3.67 11.14
C ALA A 123 -5.20 -5.12 11.48
N ALA A 124 -3.92 -5.45 11.32
CA ALA A 124 -3.39 -6.77 11.68
C ALA A 124 -3.63 -7.13 13.15
N ARG A 125 -3.41 -6.18 14.08
CA ARG A 125 -3.70 -6.40 15.52
C ARG A 125 -5.17 -6.62 15.82
N LEU A 126 -6.05 -6.02 15.03
CA LEU A 126 -7.49 -6.04 15.23
C LEU A 126 -8.20 -7.13 14.41
N GLY A 127 -7.49 -7.80 13.51
CA GLY A 127 -8.09 -8.71 12.53
C GLY A 127 -9.12 -8.01 11.64
N LEU A 128 -8.87 -6.74 11.29
CA LEU A 128 -9.72 -5.92 10.42
C LEU A 128 -9.09 -5.76 9.03
N PRO A 129 -9.88 -5.55 7.97
CA PRO A 129 -9.34 -5.19 6.67
C PRO A 129 -8.71 -3.79 6.70
N PHE A 130 -7.60 -3.64 5.98
CA PHE A 130 -6.98 -2.35 5.67
C PHE A 130 -6.99 -2.14 4.16
N VAL A 131 -7.45 -0.96 3.73
CA VAL A 131 -7.46 -0.58 2.31
C VAL A 131 -6.88 0.83 2.13
N GLU A 132 -6.18 1.04 1.02
CA GLU A 132 -5.78 2.37 0.58
C GLU A 132 -6.75 2.82 -0.52
N LEU A 133 -7.42 3.96 -0.31
CA LEU A 133 -8.43 4.46 -1.24
C LEU A 133 -7.84 4.71 -2.63
N ASP A 134 -6.61 5.22 -2.67
CA ASP A 134 -5.87 5.46 -3.92
C ASP A 134 -5.62 4.16 -4.70
N SER A 135 -5.36 3.05 -4.00
CA SER A 135 -5.21 1.74 -4.63
C SER A 135 -6.53 1.24 -5.21
N LEU A 136 -7.66 1.45 -4.51
CA LEU A 136 -8.99 1.11 -5.03
C LEU A 136 -9.31 1.90 -6.31
N VAL A 137 -8.98 3.20 -6.32
CA VAL A 137 -9.14 4.06 -7.50
C VAL A 137 -8.30 3.56 -8.68
N ALA A 138 -7.02 3.27 -8.44
CA ALA A 138 -6.12 2.74 -9.47
C ALA A 138 -6.61 1.39 -10.03
N THR A 139 -7.03 0.47 -9.15
CA THR A 139 -7.59 -0.83 -9.55
C THR A 139 -8.86 -0.67 -10.39
N ARG A 140 -9.78 0.24 -10.03
CA ARG A 140 -10.98 0.49 -10.83
C ARG A 140 -10.67 1.10 -12.20
N ALA A 141 -9.71 2.01 -12.25
CA ALA A 141 -9.33 2.65 -13.51
C ALA A 141 -8.53 1.71 -14.43
N GLY A 142 -7.94 0.64 -13.88
CA GLY A 142 -6.99 -0.20 -14.62
C GLY A 142 -5.70 0.55 -14.96
N MET A 143 -5.38 1.61 -14.20
CA MET A 143 -4.29 2.55 -14.47
C MET A 143 -3.59 2.90 -13.15
N SER A 144 -2.30 3.20 -13.21
CA SER A 144 -1.58 3.82 -12.11
C SER A 144 -2.10 5.23 -11.81
N LEU A 145 -1.87 5.72 -10.59
CA LEU A 145 -2.22 7.10 -10.25
C LEU A 145 -1.52 8.13 -11.15
N THR A 146 -0.26 7.87 -11.51
CA THR A 146 0.50 8.72 -12.43
C THR A 146 -0.22 8.84 -13.78
N GLU A 147 -0.59 7.72 -14.39
CA GLU A 147 -1.33 7.68 -15.66
C GLU A 147 -2.69 8.38 -15.54
N ILE A 148 -3.43 8.17 -14.44
CA ILE A 148 -4.69 8.87 -14.19
C ILE A 148 -4.49 10.38 -14.21
N PHE A 149 -3.49 10.89 -13.50
CA PHE A 149 -3.24 12.33 -13.42
C PHE A 149 -2.74 12.91 -14.74
N GLU A 150 -1.88 12.20 -15.47
CA GLU A 150 -1.34 12.65 -16.75
C GLU A 150 -2.38 12.62 -17.87
N MET A 151 -3.22 11.59 -17.94
CA MET A 151 -4.18 11.39 -19.03
C MET A 151 -5.53 12.04 -18.78
N HIS A 152 -6.01 12.03 -17.53
CA HIS A 152 -7.38 12.42 -17.19
C HIS A 152 -7.46 13.56 -16.16
N GLY A 153 -6.34 13.89 -15.53
CA GLY A 153 -6.25 15.01 -14.60
C GLY A 153 -6.93 14.78 -13.25
N THR A 154 -6.85 15.80 -12.40
CA THR A 154 -7.28 15.73 -11.00
C THR A 154 -8.80 15.59 -10.84
N ALA A 155 -9.59 16.20 -11.72
CA ALA A 155 -11.05 16.14 -11.63
C ALA A 155 -11.57 14.70 -11.80
N TYR A 156 -10.98 13.94 -12.73
CA TYR A 156 -11.31 12.54 -12.94
C TYR A 156 -10.92 11.69 -11.73
N PHE A 157 -9.72 11.87 -11.19
CA PHE A 157 -9.28 11.20 -9.96
C PHE A 157 -10.25 11.45 -8.80
N ARG A 158 -10.63 12.71 -8.54
CA ARG A 158 -11.57 13.06 -7.46
C ARG A 158 -12.93 12.40 -7.63
N ARG A 159 -13.44 12.32 -8.87
CA ARG A 159 -14.69 11.61 -9.15
C ARG A 159 -14.58 10.13 -8.77
N LEU A 160 -13.51 9.46 -9.17
CA LEU A 160 -13.29 8.05 -8.81
C LEU A 160 -13.06 7.87 -7.30
N GLU A 161 -12.31 8.77 -6.65
CA GLU A 161 -12.06 8.76 -5.21
C GLU A 161 -13.38 8.80 -4.42
N ARG A 162 -14.30 9.70 -4.81
CA ARG A 162 -15.65 9.80 -4.25
C ARG A 162 -16.47 8.54 -4.48
N GLU A 163 -16.46 8.00 -5.70
CA GLU A 163 -17.21 6.78 -6.06
C GLU A 163 -16.72 5.54 -5.31
N GLU A 164 -15.41 5.41 -5.08
CA GLU A 164 -14.83 4.32 -4.29
C GLU A 164 -15.15 4.48 -2.81
N LEU A 165 -15.05 5.70 -2.28
CA LEU A 165 -15.41 5.96 -0.89
C LEU A 165 -16.90 5.63 -0.64
N ALA A 166 -17.79 6.07 -1.52
CA ALA A 166 -19.22 5.77 -1.42
C ALA A 166 -19.48 4.26 -1.44
N ARG A 167 -18.78 3.50 -2.29
CA ARG A 167 -18.89 2.04 -2.33
C ARG A 167 -18.36 1.38 -1.06
N LEU A 168 -17.24 1.86 -0.52
CA LEU A 168 -16.67 1.30 0.71
C LEU A 168 -17.60 1.53 1.90
N VAL A 169 -18.17 2.72 2.01
CA VAL A 169 -19.18 3.05 3.02
C VAL A 169 -20.44 2.20 2.85
N ALA A 170 -20.97 2.08 1.62
CA ALA A 170 -22.22 1.35 1.36
C ALA A 170 -22.14 -0.14 1.72
N ARG A 171 -20.93 -0.73 1.74
CA ARG A 171 -20.73 -2.10 2.24
C ARG A 171 -21.07 -2.22 3.73
N GLY A 172 -20.85 -1.18 4.52
CA GLY A 172 -21.07 -1.18 5.97
C GLY A 172 -20.13 -2.11 6.74
N ASP A 173 -19.03 -2.50 6.10
CA ASP A 173 -18.03 -3.40 6.65
C ASP A 173 -17.07 -2.61 7.55
N ARG A 174 -16.77 -3.16 8.72
CA ARG A 174 -15.78 -2.59 9.64
C ARG A 174 -14.40 -2.74 9.01
N GLY A 175 -13.62 -1.67 9.04
CA GLY A 175 -12.28 -1.67 8.46
C GLY A 175 -11.52 -0.38 8.72
N ILE A 176 -10.31 -0.32 8.19
CA ILE A 176 -9.46 0.87 8.22
C ILE A 176 -9.18 1.28 6.77
N VAL A 177 -9.41 2.55 6.43
CA VAL A 177 -9.07 3.12 5.13
C VAL A 177 -8.02 4.21 5.27
N ALA A 178 -6.97 4.17 4.46
CA ALA A 178 -6.07 5.30 4.26
C ALA A 178 -6.52 6.12 3.05
N THR A 179 -6.61 7.45 3.20
CA THR A 179 -7.06 8.35 2.14
C THR A 179 -5.90 9.03 1.43
N SER A 180 -6.16 9.65 0.27
CA SER A 180 -5.21 10.58 -0.33
C SER A 180 -4.91 11.76 0.61
N GLY A 181 -3.73 12.38 0.45
CA GLY A 181 -3.39 13.59 1.21
C GLY A 181 -4.23 14.80 0.83
N SER A 182 -4.88 14.79 -0.34
CA SER A 182 -5.70 15.88 -0.87
C SER A 182 -7.19 15.73 -0.62
N LEU A 183 -7.67 14.57 -0.16
CA LEU A 183 -9.11 14.30 0.01
C LEU A 183 -9.84 15.40 0.78
N VAL A 184 -9.22 15.94 1.84
CA VAL A 184 -9.79 17.02 2.66
C VAL A 184 -10.09 18.31 1.87
N THR A 185 -9.48 18.49 0.71
CA THR A 185 -9.69 19.66 -0.18
C THR A 185 -10.85 19.48 -1.16
N ASP A 186 -11.45 18.29 -1.21
CA ASP A 186 -12.68 18.02 -1.95
C ASP A 186 -13.84 17.99 -0.96
N HIS A 187 -14.64 19.06 -0.93
CA HIS A 187 -15.65 19.27 0.10
C HIS A 187 -16.65 18.11 0.18
N GLU A 188 -17.21 17.69 -0.96
CA GLU A 188 -18.21 16.62 -1.01
C GLU A 188 -17.66 15.29 -0.49
N THR A 189 -16.47 14.89 -0.95
CA THR A 189 -15.83 13.64 -0.52
C THR A 189 -15.47 13.69 0.96
N PHE A 190 -15.00 14.84 1.45
CA PHE A 190 -14.63 14.98 2.86
C PHE A 190 -15.84 14.96 3.79
N GLU A 191 -16.95 15.61 3.44
CA GLU A 191 -18.17 15.53 4.27
C GLU A 191 -18.79 14.14 4.26
N LEU A 192 -18.77 13.44 3.10
CA LEU A 192 -19.15 12.02 3.05
C LEU A 192 -18.30 11.20 4.03
N LEU A 193 -16.98 11.36 4.00
CA LEU A 193 -16.08 10.63 4.88
C LEU A 193 -16.34 10.93 6.36
N ARG A 194 -16.55 12.20 6.72
CA ARG A 194 -16.79 12.61 8.12
C ARG A 194 -18.13 12.11 8.65
N ARG A 195 -19.15 12.01 7.80
CA ARG A 195 -20.48 11.51 8.19
C ARG A 195 -20.51 10.01 8.39
N GLU A 196 -19.74 9.27 7.58
CA GLU A 196 -19.88 7.81 7.46
C GLU A 196 -18.73 7.02 8.12
N ALA A 197 -17.62 7.70 8.46
CA ALA A 197 -16.45 7.07 9.05
C ALA A 197 -15.92 7.84 10.26
N VAL A 198 -15.27 7.13 11.18
CA VAL A 198 -14.49 7.76 12.24
C VAL A 198 -13.17 8.25 11.67
N THR A 199 -13.02 9.58 11.58
CA THR A 199 -11.85 10.22 10.98
C THR A 199 -10.73 10.43 12.00
N VAL A 200 -9.53 10.01 11.63
CA VAL A 200 -8.31 10.16 12.44
C VAL A 200 -7.26 10.90 11.63
N TRP A 201 -6.94 12.13 12.02
CA TRP A 201 -5.82 12.85 11.44
C TRP A 201 -4.51 12.39 12.06
N LEU A 202 -3.65 11.79 11.23
CA LEU A 202 -2.27 11.48 11.57
C LEU A 202 -1.43 12.75 11.38
N ARG A 203 -1.22 13.49 12.47
CA ARG A 203 -0.41 14.69 12.48
C ARG A 203 1.06 14.30 12.60
N ALA A 204 1.90 14.94 11.79
CA ALA A 204 3.35 14.85 11.95
C ALA A 204 3.97 16.22 11.66
N ARG A 205 5.18 16.45 12.18
CA ARG A 205 5.99 17.61 11.84
C ARG A 205 6.43 17.52 10.38
N PRO A 206 6.58 18.65 9.67
CA PRO A 206 7.04 18.67 8.27
C PRO A 206 8.32 17.86 8.06
N GLU A 207 9.26 17.94 9.00
CA GLU A 207 10.54 17.23 8.96
C GLU A 207 10.35 15.72 9.02
N ASP A 208 9.42 15.23 9.85
CA ASP A 208 9.11 13.81 9.98
C ASP A 208 8.38 13.27 8.73
N HIS A 209 7.48 14.07 8.14
CA HIS A 209 6.87 13.75 6.84
C HIS A 209 7.95 13.57 5.77
N PHE A 210 8.86 14.53 5.69
CA PHE A 210 9.91 14.57 4.68
C PHE A 210 10.88 13.39 4.84
N GLN A 211 11.40 13.17 6.04
CA GLN A 211 12.34 12.09 6.32
C GLN A 211 11.74 10.71 6.00
N ARG A 212 10.50 10.45 6.42
CA ARG A 212 9.84 9.16 6.14
C ARG A 212 9.61 8.90 4.66
N VAL A 213 9.40 9.95 3.85
CA VAL A 213 9.26 9.81 2.40
C VAL A 213 10.60 9.45 1.77
N ILE A 214 11.69 10.03 2.27
CA ILE A 214 13.06 9.70 1.84
C ILE A 214 13.39 8.25 2.17
N ASP A 215 13.16 7.85 3.42
CA ASP A 215 13.45 6.48 3.90
C ASP A 215 12.67 5.42 3.11
N GLN A 216 11.54 5.80 2.49
CA GLN A 216 10.72 4.94 1.63
C GLN A 216 11.20 4.86 0.17
N GLY A 217 12.38 5.42 -0.15
CA GLY A 217 12.97 5.37 -1.50
C GLY A 217 12.35 6.33 -2.51
N ASP A 218 11.40 7.17 -2.09
CA ASP A 218 10.85 8.21 -2.94
C ASP A 218 11.67 9.48 -2.81
N ALA A 219 12.77 9.53 -3.58
CA ALA A 219 13.67 10.69 -3.64
C ALA A 219 13.14 11.83 -4.53
N ARG A 220 11.94 11.71 -5.13
CA ARG A 220 11.31 12.79 -5.94
C ARG A 220 11.24 14.15 -5.21
N PRO A 221 11.10 14.23 -3.87
CA PRO A 221 11.19 15.49 -3.14
C PRO A 221 12.61 16.08 -3.03
N MET A 222 13.67 15.27 -3.17
CA MET A 222 15.07 15.65 -2.94
C MET A 222 15.88 15.87 -4.22
N ALA A 223 15.57 15.15 -5.29
CA ALA A 223 16.29 15.27 -6.55
C ALA A 223 15.97 16.62 -7.21
N SER A 224 16.62 17.69 -6.73
CA SER A 224 16.69 19.04 -7.34
C SER A 224 15.66 20.09 -6.88
N ARG A 225 15.15 20.08 -5.63
CA ARG A 225 14.21 21.13 -5.15
C ARG A 225 14.50 21.64 -3.73
N PRO A 226 15.37 22.67 -3.57
CA PRO A 226 15.58 23.35 -2.29
C PRO A 226 14.28 23.87 -1.64
N ALA A 227 13.26 24.18 -2.46
CA ALA A 227 11.95 24.65 -2.03
C ALA A 227 11.00 23.53 -1.52
N ALA A 228 11.35 22.25 -1.64
CA ALA A 228 10.43 21.14 -1.35
C ALA A 228 9.92 21.13 0.11
N MET A 229 10.78 21.46 1.07
CA MET A 229 10.37 21.56 2.48
C MET A 229 9.42 22.75 2.70
N GLU A 230 9.66 23.87 2.01
CA GLU A 230 8.79 25.05 2.09
C GLU A 230 7.43 24.78 1.45
N GLU A 231 7.40 24.12 0.29
CA GLU A 231 6.17 23.66 -0.37
C GLU A 231 5.38 22.71 0.54
N LEU A 232 6.04 21.73 1.17
CA LEU A 232 5.41 20.83 2.14
C LEU A 232 4.80 21.60 3.32
N ARG A 233 5.56 22.55 3.89
CA ARG A 233 5.06 23.43 4.97
C ARG A 233 3.87 24.26 4.49
N ALA A 234 3.89 24.79 3.27
CA ALA A 234 2.78 25.56 2.69
C ALA A 234 1.52 24.69 2.54
N ILE A 235 1.65 23.47 2.03
CA ILE A 235 0.54 22.52 1.91
C ILE A 235 -0.04 22.19 3.30
N LEU A 236 0.81 21.91 4.28
CA LEU A 236 0.38 21.62 5.66
C LEU A 236 -0.36 22.81 6.27
N ARG A 237 0.15 24.03 6.11
CA ARG A 237 -0.54 25.25 6.57
C ARG A 237 -1.89 25.42 5.90
N ALA A 238 -1.96 25.32 4.58
CA ALA A 238 -3.19 25.50 3.82
C ALA A 238 -4.27 24.46 4.18
N ARG A 239 -3.88 23.21 4.47
CA ARG A 239 -4.81 22.12 4.77
C ARG A 239 -5.10 21.93 6.26
N ARG A 240 -4.40 22.66 7.14
CA ARG A 240 -4.47 22.47 8.60
C ARG A 240 -5.91 22.56 9.13
N ALA A 241 -6.62 23.64 8.81
CA ALA A 241 -8.00 23.85 9.26
C ALA A 241 -8.94 22.73 8.80
N LEU A 242 -8.68 22.12 7.64
CA LEU A 242 -9.48 21.00 7.13
C LEU A 242 -9.16 19.71 7.87
N TYR A 243 -7.88 19.41 8.11
CA TYR A 243 -7.48 18.24 8.91
C TYR A 243 -7.95 18.31 10.36
N GLU A 244 -7.98 19.49 10.98
CA GLU A 244 -8.45 19.69 12.35
C GLU A 244 -9.94 19.37 12.54
N ARG A 245 -10.72 19.25 11.46
CA ARG A 245 -12.14 18.82 11.49
C ARG A 245 -12.30 17.30 11.66
N ALA A 246 -11.21 16.54 11.71
CA ALA A 246 -11.23 15.11 12.02
C ALA A 246 -11.74 14.85 13.45
N ALA A 247 -12.43 13.73 13.67
CA ALA A 247 -12.95 13.36 14.98
C ALA A 247 -11.82 13.11 16.01
N HIS A 248 -10.66 12.63 15.55
CA HIS A 248 -9.50 12.40 16.38
C HIS A 248 -8.22 12.92 15.73
N ILE A 249 -7.29 13.35 16.56
CA ILE A 249 -5.93 13.73 16.17
C ILE A 249 -4.96 12.77 16.85
N LEU A 250 -4.05 12.19 16.06
CA LEU A 250 -2.98 11.33 16.54
C LEU A 250 -1.65 11.91 16.07
N ASP A 251 -0.85 12.39 17.03
CA ASP A 251 0.46 12.95 16.75
C ASP A 251 1.51 11.84 16.64
N THR A 252 1.92 11.55 15.41
CA THR A 252 2.90 10.50 15.09
C THR A 252 4.35 10.98 15.22
N SER A 253 4.57 12.26 15.52
CA SER A 253 5.89 12.84 15.75
C SER A 253 6.24 12.85 17.23
N ALA A 254 5.25 13.06 18.08
CA ALA A 254 5.40 13.01 19.53
C ALA A 254 5.46 11.57 20.07
N LEU A 255 4.90 10.60 19.33
CA LEU A 255 4.80 9.21 19.73
C LEU A 255 5.69 8.33 18.86
N GLY A 256 6.41 7.39 19.48
CA GLY A 256 7.05 6.30 18.74
C GLY A 256 6.02 5.42 18.01
N LEU A 257 6.47 4.62 17.04
CA LEU A 257 5.60 3.81 16.18
C LEU A 257 4.65 2.91 16.98
N GLU A 258 5.16 2.15 17.95
CA GLU A 258 4.36 1.23 18.75
C GLU A 258 3.29 1.95 19.60
N ARG A 259 3.67 3.05 20.26
CA ARG A 259 2.70 3.87 21.02
C ARG A 259 1.63 4.49 20.12
N SER A 260 2.00 4.86 18.90
CA SER A 260 1.07 5.38 17.90
C SER A 260 0.06 4.31 17.46
N ILE A 261 0.52 3.07 17.23
CA ILE A 261 -0.35 1.92 16.92
C ILE A 261 -1.29 1.64 18.09
N ASP A 262 -0.78 1.58 19.32
CA ASP A 262 -1.60 1.37 20.52
C ASP A 262 -2.69 2.43 20.66
N ARG A 263 -2.34 3.70 20.39
CA ARG A 263 -3.31 4.80 20.45
C ARG A 263 -4.37 4.68 19.35
N LEU A 264 -3.97 4.32 18.13
CA LEU A 264 -4.90 4.10 17.02
C LEU A 264 -5.86 2.92 17.33
N VAL A 265 -5.33 1.81 17.83
CA VAL A 265 -6.13 0.66 18.27
C VAL A 265 -7.17 1.06 19.34
N LYS A 266 -6.77 1.87 20.32
CA LYS A 266 -7.69 2.40 21.34
C LYS A 266 -8.81 3.26 20.73
N ILE A 267 -8.49 4.11 19.75
CA ILE A 267 -9.49 4.91 19.03
C ILE A 267 -10.48 3.99 18.31
N ILE A 268 -10.00 2.98 17.59
CA ILE A 268 -10.85 2.05 16.84
C ILE A 268 -11.76 1.23 17.78
N HIS A 269 -11.25 0.79 18.94
CA HIS A 269 -12.05 0.12 19.96
C HIS A 269 -13.12 1.04 20.58
N ALA A 270 -12.82 2.32 20.80
CA ALA A 270 -13.81 3.28 21.28
C ALA A 270 -14.91 3.52 20.25
N ALA A 271 -14.53 3.73 18.98
CA ALA A 271 -15.45 3.88 17.86
C ALA A 271 -16.40 2.69 17.69
N SER A 272 -15.93 1.48 17.99
CA SER A 272 -16.75 0.26 17.84
C SER A 272 -17.76 0.08 18.98
N ARG A 273 -17.61 0.81 20.09
CA ARG A 273 -18.50 0.75 21.25
C ARG A 273 -19.53 1.89 21.29
N GLY A 274 -19.37 2.93 20.47
CA GLY A 274 -20.33 4.02 20.34
C GLY A 274 -20.94 4.09 18.94
N ARG A 275 -22.22 4.43 18.81
CA ARG A 275 -22.76 4.94 17.53
C ARG A 275 -21.94 6.18 17.14
N LEU A 276 -21.62 6.35 15.86
CA LEU A 276 -20.89 7.51 15.35
C LEU A 276 -21.43 8.80 16.00
N PRO A 277 -20.59 9.69 16.54
CA PRO A 277 -21.08 10.98 16.99
C PRO A 277 -21.71 11.71 15.79
N PRO A 278 -22.86 12.38 15.97
CA PRO A 278 -23.50 13.12 14.88
C PRO A 278 -22.51 14.18 14.34
N PRO A 279 -22.55 14.49 13.04
CA PRO A 279 -21.69 15.53 12.48
C PRO A 279 -21.92 16.85 13.23
N PRO A 280 -20.88 17.68 13.46
CA PRO A 280 -21.07 18.98 14.06
C PRO A 280 -21.97 19.80 13.13
N VAL A 281 -23.09 20.26 13.69
CA VAL A 281 -23.99 21.21 13.03
C VAL A 281 -23.23 22.54 12.93
N GLY A 282 -22.97 22.97 11.70
CA GLY A 282 -22.35 24.25 11.37
C GLY A 282 -23.04 24.83 10.15
#